data_AF-A0A6L6G8J5-F1
#
_entry.id   AF-A0A6L6G8J5-F1
#
_cell.length_a   1.000
_cell.length_b   1.000
_cell.length_c   1.000
_cell.angle_alpha   90.00
_cell.angle_beta   90.00
_cell.angle_gamma   90.00
#
_symmetry.space_group_name_H-M   'P 1'
#
loop_
_entity.id
_entity.type
_entity.pdbx_description
1 polymer ?
#
loop_
_entity_poly.entity_id
_entity_poly.type
_entity_poly.pdbx_seq_one_letter_code
_entity_poly.pdbx_strand_id
1 'polypeptide(L)' 'MNSNIEFDSIDTELLEKVIGGKNNWQANVSGILAAGAAGAAIGAPVCGLACGYIGAKTAITLWAGVTGATGGFK' A
#
# COMPACT_ATOMS: atom_id res chain seq x y z
N MET A 1 15.89 -12.01 39.52
CA MET A 1 16.31 -10.69 39.00
C MET A 1 15.52 -10.47 37.72
N ASN A 2 14.68 -9.42 37.69
CA ASN A 2 13.84 -9.07 36.54
C ASN A 2 14.70 -8.82 35.30
N SER A 3 14.44 -9.56 34.22
CA SER A 3 14.92 -9.21 32.88
C SER A 3 14.10 -8.00 32.40
N ASN A 4 14.52 -6.81 32.80
CA ASN A 4 14.03 -5.56 32.22
C ASN A 4 14.42 -5.61 30.73
N ILE A 5 13.42 -5.81 29.87
CA ILE A 5 13.55 -5.53 28.45
C ILE A 5 13.70 -4.02 28.36
N GLU A 6 14.94 -3.53 28.41
CA GLU A 6 15.25 -2.18 27.98
C GLU A 6 14.86 -2.12 26.52
N PHE A 7 13.77 -1.41 26.24
CA PHE A 7 13.52 -0.87 24.91
C PHE A 7 14.63 0.14 24.68
N ASP A 8 15.78 -0.39 24.27
CA ASP A 8 16.95 0.35 23.85
C ASP A 8 16.47 1.41 22.87
N SER A 9 16.77 2.67 23.18
CA SER A 9 16.19 3.85 22.54
C SER A 9 16.18 3.68 21.03
N ILE A 10 14.98 3.53 20.44
CA ILE A 10 14.84 3.48 18.99
C ILE A 10 15.41 4.79 18.46
N ASP A 11 16.55 4.69 17.77
CA ASP A 11 17.27 5.82 17.21
C ASP A 11 16.29 6.67 16.39
N THR A 12 16.36 7.99 16.52
CA THR A 12 15.47 8.93 15.82
C THR A 12 15.44 8.67 14.32
N GLU A 13 16.53 8.18 13.74
CA GLU A 13 16.62 7.81 12.32
C GLU A 13 15.86 6.51 11.99
N LEU A 14 15.83 5.55 12.93
CA LEU A 14 15.08 4.30 12.81
C LEU A 14 13.58 4.56 13.06
N LEU A 15 13.27 5.48 13.98
CA LEU A 15 11.95 6.04 14.14
C LEU A 15 11.55 6.89 12.94
N GLU A 16 12.44 7.59 12.25
CA GLU A 16 12.13 8.28 10.99
C GLU A 16 11.96 7.32 9.80
N LYS A 17 12.61 6.16 9.81
CA LYS A 17 12.36 5.12 8.80
C LYS A 17 11.06 4.35 9.07
N VAL A 18 10.70 4.14 10.34
CA VAL A 18 9.47 3.43 10.75
C VAL A 18 8.25 4.38 10.86
N ILE A 19 8.46 5.65 11.21
CA ILE A 19 7.44 6.71 11.47
C ILE A 19 7.65 7.94 10.57
N GLY A 20 8.88 8.34 10.26
CA GLY A 20 9.21 9.50 9.41
C GLY A 20 8.96 9.30 7.91
N GLY A 21 8.53 8.12 7.48
CA GLY A 21 7.72 7.97 6.28
C GLY A 21 6.25 8.18 6.60
N LYS A 22 5.84 9.33 7.15
CA LYS A 22 4.48 9.62 7.66
C LYS A 22 3.33 9.35 6.65
N ASN A 23 3.66 8.99 5.40
CA ASN A 23 2.74 8.79 4.30
C ASN A 23 3.08 7.63 3.33
N ASN A 24 4.00 6.68 3.62
CA ASN A 24 4.30 5.64 2.61
C ASN A 24 3.46 4.37 2.75
N TRP A 25 3.50 3.64 3.87
CA TRP A 25 2.76 2.37 3.98
C TRP A 25 1.23 2.55 3.89
N GLN A 26 0.65 3.44 4.68
CA GLN A 26 -0.81 3.65 4.67
C GLN A 26 -1.32 4.23 3.34
N ALA A 27 -0.58 5.14 2.70
CA ALA A 27 -0.96 5.66 1.39
C ALA A 27 -0.81 4.59 0.31
N ASN A 28 0.17 3.69 0.44
CA ASN A 28 0.32 2.54 -0.44
C ASN A 28 -0.86 1.57 -0.31
N VAL A 29 -1.26 1.22 0.91
CA VAL A 29 -2.43 0.37 1.15
C VAL A 29 -3.71 1.04 0.65
N SER A 30 -3.89 2.33 0.94
CA SER A 30 -5.05 3.10 0.48
C SER A 30 -5.08 3.21 -1.05
N GLY A 31 -3.92 3.37 -1.68
CA GLY A 31 -3.77 3.40 -3.14
C GLY A 31 -4.14 2.08 -3.80
N ILE A 32 -3.71 0.94 -3.24
CA ILE A 32 -4.11 -0.40 -3.72
C ILE A 32 -5.63 -0.58 -3.63
N LEU A 33 -6.24 -0.20 -2.50
CA LEU A 33 -7.67 -0.34 -2.29
C LEU A 33 -8.47 0.55 -3.25
N ALA A 34 -8.06 1.82 -3.40
CA ALA A 34 -8.70 2.76 -4.30
C ALA A 34 -8.57 2.31 -5.77
N ALA A 35 -7.39 1.85 -6.18
CA ALA A 35 -7.16 1.34 -7.53
C ALA A 35 -8.00 0.07 -7.79
N GLY A 36 -8.02 -0.88 -6.85
CA GLY A 36 -8.83 -2.09 -6.95
C GLY A 36 -10.32 -1.79 -7.05
N ALA A 37 -10.84 -0.89 -6.22
CA ALA A 37 -12.24 -0.48 -6.25
C ALA A 37 -12.60 0.22 -7.57
N ALA A 38 -11.75 1.14 -8.05
CA ALA A 38 -11.95 1.81 -9.33
C ALA A 38 -11.92 0.81 -10.50
N GLY A 39 -10.94 -0.11 -10.52
CA GLY A 39 -10.84 -1.16 -11.51
C GLY A 39 -12.06 -2.09 -11.52
N ALA A 40 -12.56 -2.47 -10.34
CA ALA A 40 -13.78 -3.26 -10.21
C ALA A 40 -15.01 -2.50 -10.73
N ALA A 41 -15.17 -1.23 -10.38
CA ALA A 41 -16.28 -0.39 -10.82
C ALA A 41 -16.30 -0.18 -12.34
N ILE A 42 -15.12 -0.11 -12.98
CA ILE A 42 -14.99 0.00 -14.44
C ILE A 42 -15.26 -1.36 -15.11
N GLY A 43 -14.78 -2.46 -14.53
CA GLY A 43 -14.91 -3.80 -15.12
C GLY A 43 -16.29 -4.43 -14.94
N ALA A 44 -16.95 -4.23 -13.80
CA ALA A 44 -18.22 -4.89 -13.48
C ALA A 44 -19.35 -4.63 -14.49
N PRO A 45 -19.52 -3.43 -15.07
CA PRO A 45 -20.51 -3.17 -16.11
C PRO A 45 -20.29 -3.95 -17.43
N VAL A 46 -19.07 -4.48 -17.68
CA VAL A 46 -18.73 -5.15 -18.95
C VAL A 46 -19.23 -6.59 -18.98
N CYS A 47 -18.94 -7.38 -17.94
CA CYS A 47 -19.37 -8.78 -17.85
C CYS A 47 -19.65 -9.25 -16.41
N GLY A 48 -20.08 -8.33 -15.55
CA GLY A 48 -20.37 -8.62 -14.14
C GLY A 48 -19.12 -8.89 -13.32
N LEU A 49 -19.24 -9.77 -12.32
CA LEU A 49 -18.21 -10.04 -11.32
C LEU A 49 -16.87 -10.48 -11.93
N ALA A 50 -16.89 -11.21 -13.04
CA ALA A 50 -15.67 -11.68 -13.70
C ALA A 50 -14.83 -10.50 -14.23
N CYS A 51 -15.45 -9.58 -14.98
CA CYS A 51 -14.76 -8.39 -15.47
C CYS A 51 -14.44 -7.41 -14.33
N GLY A 52 -15.26 -7.34 -13.28
CA GLY A 52 -14.94 -6.57 -12.07
C GLY A 52 -13.65 -7.08 -11.39
N TYR A 53 -13.49 -8.40 -11.24
CA TYR A 53 -12.28 -8.98 -10.68
C TYR A 53 -11.04 -8.74 -11.54
N ILE A 54 -11.17 -8.89 -12.87
CA ILE A 54 -10.08 -8.61 -13.82
C ILE A 54 -9.70 -7.13 -13.74
N GLY A 55 -10.68 -6.23 -13.79
CA GLY A 55 -10.49 -4.78 -13.69
C GLY A 55 -9.77 -4.38 -12.40
N ALA A 56 -10.17 -4.96 -11.27
CA ALA A 56 -9.50 -4.74 -9.98
C ALA A 56 -8.02 -5.15 -10.02
N LYS A 57 -7.72 -6.35 -10.54
CA LYS A 57 -6.34 -6.83 -10.68
C LYS A 57 -5.49 -5.96 -11.59
N THR A 58 -6.04 -5.55 -12.73
CA THR A 58 -5.31 -4.70 -13.69
C THR A 58 -5.01 -3.34 -13.08
N ALA A 59 -5.97 -2.73 -12.38
CA ALA A 59 -5.78 -1.43 -11.77
C ALA A 59 -4.79 -1.46 -10.60
N ILE A 60 -4.82 -2.50 -9.76
CA ILE A 60 -3.84 -2.70 -8.69
C ILE A 60 -2.43 -2.89 -9.27
N THR A 61 -2.30 -3.68 -10.33
CA THR A 61 -1.01 -3.92 -11.00
C THR A 61 -0.45 -2.63 -11.59
N LEU A 62 -1.30 -1.84 -12.25
CA LEU A 62 -0.92 -0.54 -12.79
C LEU A 62 -0.47 0.42 -11.68
N TRP A 63 -1.25 0.51 -10.59
CA TRP A 63 -0.90 1.34 -9.45
C TRP A 63 0.46 0.93 -8.86
N ALA A 64 0.68 -0.36 -8.63
CA ALA A 64 1.95 -0.85 -8.11
C ALA A 64 3.13 -0.54 -9.06
N GLY A 65 2.92 -0.68 -10.37
CA GLY A 65 3.92 -0.32 -11.38
C GLY A 65 4.28 1.16 -11.37
N VAL A 66 3.29 2.05 -11.34
CA VAL A 66 3.49 3.51 -11.32
C VAL A 66 4.16 3.94 -10.01
N THR A 67 3.67 3.45 -8.87
CA THR A 67 4.26 3.73 -7.55
C THR A 67 5.70 3.22 -7.46
N GLY A 68 5.99 2.05 -8.03
CA GLY A 68 7.35 1.53 -8.11
C GLY A 68 8.27 2.42 -8.95
N ALA A 69 7.81 2.85 -10.12
CA ALA A 69 8.57 3.71 -11.03
C ALA A 69 8.84 5.11 -10.44
N THR A 70 7.93 5.65 -9.63
CA THR A 70 8.09 6.96 -8.97
C THR A 70 8.84 6.88 -7.64
N GLY A 71 9.19 5.68 -7.18
CA GLY A 71 9.89 5.48 -5.90
C GLY A 71 9.00 5.62 -4.67
N GLY A 72 7.68 5.46 -4.81
CA GLY A 72 6.70 5.56 -3.73
C GLY A 72 6.70 4.41 -2.71
N PHE A 73 7.62 3.44 -2.84
CA PHE A 73 7.80 2.34 -1.87
C PHE A 73 9.03 2.50 -0.96
N LYS A 74 9.70 3.67 -0.98
CA LYS A 74 10.96 3.92 -0.26
C LYS A 74 10.81 4.32 1.21
#